data_AF-A0A822E6U6-F1
#
_entry.id   AF-A0A822E6U6-F1
#
_cell.length_a   1.000
_cell.length_b   1.000
_cell.length_c   1.000
_cell.angle_alpha   90.00
_cell.angle_beta   90.00
_cell.angle_gamma   90.00
#
_symmetry.space_group_name_H-M   'P 1'
#
loop_
_entity.id
_entity.type
_entity.pdbx_description
1 polymer ?
#
loop_
_entity_poly.entity_id
_entity_poly.type
_entity_poly.pdbx_seq_one_letter_code
_entity_poly.pdbx_strand_id
1 'polypeptide(L)'
;MAIRSPERFEWLCSGITNLNPTIIGLNEVTNTALQRLQKCPFIRDNYFITESFDEIKHNDTTESKGYTNDLLSIHGCVILSKLPLLEVFAISVSESIREAVVAKVQIGSNLESCVYFCAHHTTAYQTPKNAQLRAQQIRDIVDLLQPYGLPFVIMGDLNLHYDFEDGI
;
A
#
# COMPACT_ATOMS: atom_id res chain seq x y z
N MET A 1 -20.86 2.13 2.77
CA MET A 1 -20.92 0.76 2.24
C MET A 1 -21.00 0.82 0.71
N ALA A 2 -19.84 0.94 0.05
CA ALA A 2 -19.71 1.56 -1.27
C ALA A 2 -18.99 0.66 -2.29
N ILE A 3 -19.14 -0.67 -2.23
CA ILE A 3 -18.48 -1.59 -3.19
C ILE A 3 -19.48 -2.68 -3.61
N ARG A 4 -20.56 -2.28 -4.28
CA ARG A 4 -21.53 -3.20 -4.91
C ARG A 4 -21.89 -2.85 -6.34
N SER A 5 -21.38 -1.76 -6.91
CA SER A 5 -21.69 -1.40 -8.31
C SER A 5 -20.60 -1.95 -9.23
N PRO A 6 -20.92 -2.86 -10.16
CA PRO A 6 -20.02 -3.27 -11.22
C PRO A 6 -19.46 -2.09 -12.02
N GLU A 7 -20.28 -1.05 -12.22
CA GLU A 7 -19.89 0.14 -12.97
C GLU A 7 -18.67 0.81 -12.35
N ARG A 8 -18.62 0.98 -11.02
CA ARG A 8 -17.45 1.60 -10.37
C ARG A 8 -16.17 0.83 -10.57
N PHE A 9 -16.26 -0.50 -10.69
CA PHE A 9 -15.09 -1.31 -10.96
C PHE A 9 -14.59 -1.09 -12.40
N GLU A 10 -15.50 -1.02 -13.37
CA GLU A 10 -15.17 -0.70 -14.76
C GLU A 10 -14.57 0.70 -14.87
N TRP A 11 -15.14 1.70 -14.17
CA TRP A 11 -14.60 3.05 -14.08
C TRP A 11 -13.20 3.08 -13.46
N LEU A 12 -12.96 2.32 -12.39
CA LEU A 12 -11.64 2.21 -11.78
C LEU A 12 -10.61 1.63 -12.76
N CYS A 13 -10.93 0.50 -13.41
CA CYS A 13 -10.05 -0.11 -14.41
C CYS A 13 -9.79 0.80 -15.60
N SER A 14 -10.83 1.48 -16.11
CA SER A 14 -10.68 2.44 -17.19
C SER A 14 -9.84 3.64 -16.77
N GLY A 15 -10.02 4.14 -15.55
CA GLY A 15 -9.22 5.23 -14.98
C GLY A 15 -7.74 4.86 -14.89
N ILE A 16 -7.43 3.69 -14.35
CA ILE A 16 -6.05 3.16 -14.28
C ILE A 16 -5.47 3.00 -15.69
N THR A 17 -6.24 2.45 -16.62
CA THR A 17 -5.80 2.24 -18.02
C THR A 17 -5.47 3.56 -18.71
N ASN A 18 -6.33 4.56 -18.55
CA ASN A 18 -6.18 5.86 -19.21
C ASN A 18 -5.06 6.70 -18.59
N LEU A 19 -4.94 6.72 -17.26
CA LEU A 19 -3.86 7.43 -16.56
C LEU A 19 -2.51 6.72 -16.72
N ASN A 20 -2.54 5.39 -16.86
CA ASN A 20 -1.38 4.53 -17.06
C ASN A 20 -0.21 4.81 -16.08
N PRO A 21 -0.44 4.98 -14.77
CA PRO A 21 0.59 5.39 -13.81
C PRO A 21 1.66 4.31 -13.61
N THR A 22 2.86 4.68 -13.17
CA THR A 22 3.92 3.71 -12.87
C THR A 22 3.66 2.97 -11.56
N ILE A 23 3.24 3.70 -10.52
CA ILE A 23 2.94 3.18 -9.17
C ILE A 23 1.56 3.72 -8.77
N ILE A 24 0.75 2.90 -8.09
CA ILE A 24 -0.57 3.27 -7.55
C ILE A 24 -0.68 2.75 -6.12
N GLY A 25 -1.06 3.62 -5.19
CA GLY A 25 -1.57 3.21 -3.88
C GLY A 25 -3.10 3.21 -3.89
N LEU A 26 -3.70 2.11 -3.47
CA LEU A 26 -5.15 1.96 -3.29
C LEU A 26 -5.45 1.69 -1.82
N ASN A 27 -6.53 2.27 -1.31
CA ASN A 27 -7.02 2.05 0.04
C ASN A 27 -8.44 1.51 0.03
N GLU A 28 -8.85 0.90 1.15
CA GLU A 28 -10.15 0.23 1.33
C GLU A 28 -10.43 -0.83 0.27
N VAL A 29 -9.38 -1.49 -0.22
CA VAL A 29 -9.51 -2.53 -1.23
C VAL A 29 -10.10 -3.77 -0.58
N THR A 30 -11.32 -4.12 -0.98
CA THR A 30 -11.94 -5.38 -0.57
C THR A 30 -11.43 -6.55 -1.39
N ASN A 31 -11.53 -7.77 -0.85
CA ASN A 31 -11.23 -9.01 -1.58
C ASN A 31 -11.88 -9.04 -2.96
N THR A 32 -13.18 -8.70 -3.05
CA THR A 32 -13.88 -8.68 -4.34
C THR A 32 -13.32 -7.64 -5.31
N ALA A 33 -12.92 -6.46 -4.83
CA ALA A 33 -12.32 -5.44 -5.67
C ALA A 33 -10.95 -5.92 -6.20
N LEU A 34 -10.10 -6.47 -5.34
CA LEU A 34 -8.79 -6.98 -5.74
C LEU A 34 -8.90 -8.15 -6.75
N GLN A 35 -9.83 -9.10 -6.54
CA GLN A 35 -10.06 -10.20 -7.50
C GLN A 35 -10.45 -9.67 -8.88
N ARG A 36 -11.25 -8.60 -8.91
CA ARG A 36 -11.66 -7.99 -10.16
C ARG A 36 -10.51 -7.21 -10.80
N LEU A 37 -9.65 -6.52 -10.01
CA LEU A 37 -8.45 -5.83 -10.52
C LEU A 37 -7.52 -6.82 -11.23
N GLN A 38 -7.28 -7.97 -10.60
CA GLN A 38 -6.47 -9.05 -11.16
C GLN A 38 -7.08 -9.68 -12.43
N LYS A 39 -8.39 -9.56 -12.64
CA LYS A 39 -9.08 -10.02 -13.86
C LYS A 39 -9.07 -8.98 -14.98
N CYS A 40 -8.73 -7.73 -14.71
CA CYS A 40 -8.58 -6.70 -15.75
C CYS A 40 -7.31 -7.01 -16.57
N PRO A 41 -7.41 -7.26 -17.89
CA PRO A 41 -6.26 -7.65 -18.70
C PRO A 41 -5.12 -6.62 -18.64
N PHE A 42 -5.46 -5.34 -18.75
CA PHE A 42 -4.47 -4.28 -18.68
C PHE A 42 -3.68 -4.29 -17.36
N ILE A 43 -4.38 -4.44 -16.23
CA ILE A 43 -3.73 -4.46 -14.91
C ILE A 43 -2.89 -5.72 -14.75
N ARG A 44 -3.49 -6.89 -15.01
CA ARG A 44 -2.84 -8.20 -14.90
C ARG A 44 -1.55 -8.28 -15.71
N ASP A 45 -1.56 -7.71 -16.92
CA ASP A 45 -0.45 -7.86 -17.86
C ASP A 45 0.64 -6.79 -17.65
N ASN A 46 0.37 -5.72 -16.89
CA ASN A 46 1.30 -4.59 -16.74
C ASN A 46 1.71 -4.29 -15.29
N TYR A 47 1.02 -4.79 -14.28
CA TYR A 47 1.27 -4.44 -12.88
C TYR A 47 1.52 -5.67 -12.01
N PHE A 48 2.58 -5.59 -11.21
CA PHE A 48 2.75 -6.34 -9.98
C PHE A 48 1.83 -5.77 -8.90
N ILE A 49 1.30 -6.63 -8.03
CA ILE A 49 0.38 -6.27 -6.96
C ILE A 49 0.94 -6.83 -5.65
N THR A 50 0.94 -6.03 -4.58
CA THR A 50 1.49 -6.42 -3.27
C THR A 50 0.67 -7.45 -2.50
N GLU A 51 -0.59 -7.66 -2.86
CA GLU A 51 -1.49 -8.61 -2.19
C GLU A 51 -1.88 -9.77 -3.11
N SER A 52 -2.03 -10.98 -2.54
CA SER A 52 -2.51 -12.17 -3.24
C SER A 52 -3.61 -12.91 -2.47
N PHE A 53 -4.41 -13.68 -3.21
CA PHE A 53 -5.41 -14.59 -2.65
C PHE A 53 -4.83 -15.95 -2.26
N ASP A 54 -3.63 -16.26 -2.71
CA ASP A 54 -2.96 -17.53 -2.44
C ASP A 54 -2.36 -17.51 -1.03
N GLU A 55 -3.23 -17.66 -0.03
CA GLU A 55 -2.81 -18.08 1.31
C GLU A 55 -2.26 -19.52 1.23
N ILE A 56 -0.96 -19.67 0.97
CA ILE A 56 -0.27 -20.82 1.53
C ILE A 56 -0.13 -20.55 3.01
N LYS A 57 -0.98 -21.23 3.78
CA LYS A 57 -0.80 -21.55 5.19
C LYS A 57 0.64 -22.02 5.42
N HIS A 58 1.55 -21.13 5.81
CA HIS A 58 2.72 -21.52 6.58
C HIS A 58 2.43 -21.27 8.06
N ASN A 59 1.60 -22.15 8.61
CA ASN A 59 1.78 -22.57 9.98
C ASN A 59 3.09 -23.35 10.02
N ASP A 60 4.22 -22.68 10.16
CA ASP A 60 5.39 -23.33 10.73
C ASP A 60 6.19 -22.34 11.55
N THR A 61 6.19 -22.64 12.84
CA THR A 61 7.17 -22.21 13.83
C THR A 61 8.57 -22.37 13.25
N THR A 62 9.26 -21.26 12.98
CA THR A 62 10.72 -21.13 13.22
C THR A 62 11.18 -19.73 12.86
N GLU A 63 11.93 -19.15 13.78
CA GLU A 63 12.73 -17.95 13.65
C GLU A 63 13.47 -17.90 12.30
N SER A 64 12.93 -17.14 11.35
CA SER A 64 13.61 -16.81 10.10
C SER A 64 13.54 -15.30 9.90
N LYS A 65 14.52 -14.59 10.47
CA LYS A 65 14.86 -13.22 10.04
C LYS A 65 15.46 -13.32 8.64
N GLY A 66 14.61 -13.33 7.62
CA GLY A 66 15.02 -13.38 6.23
C GLY A 66 13.89 -12.90 5.34
N TYR A 67 14.13 -11.80 4.64
CA TYR A 67 13.26 -11.19 3.64
C TYR A 67 12.73 -12.24 2.65
N THR A 68 11.47 -12.63 2.79
CA THR A 68 10.78 -13.43 1.77
C THR A 68 9.92 -12.49 0.91
N ASN A 69 9.96 -12.72 -0.41
CA ASN A 69 9.16 -12.04 -1.42
C ASN A 69 7.67 -12.45 -1.35
N ASP A 70 7.13 -12.59 -0.15
CA ASP A 70 5.80 -13.13 0.07
C ASP A 70 4.78 -12.00 -0.07
N LEU A 71 3.82 -12.20 -0.98
CA LEU A 71 2.69 -11.30 -1.15
C LEU A 71 1.87 -11.25 0.14
N LEU A 72 1.37 -10.07 0.48
CA LEU A 72 0.62 -9.86 1.71
C LEU A 72 -0.78 -10.47 1.61
N SER A 73 -1.27 -10.97 2.74
CA SER A 73 -2.70 -11.25 2.93
C SER A 73 -3.51 -9.96 2.81
N ILE A 74 -4.79 -10.04 2.45
CA ILE A 74 -5.59 -8.86 2.16
C ILE A 74 -5.91 -8.07 3.43
N HIS A 75 -5.44 -6.83 3.51
CA HIS A 75 -5.59 -5.95 4.68
C HIS A 75 -6.06 -4.54 4.31
N GLY A 76 -6.38 -4.31 3.04
CA GLY A 76 -7.16 -3.16 2.57
C GLY A 76 -6.34 -2.02 1.99
N CYS A 77 -5.02 -2.07 2.07
CA CYS A 77 -4.09 -1.20 1.35
C CYS A 77 -3.37 -2.04 0.29
N VAL A 78 -3.25 -1.54 -0.94
CA VAL A 78 -2.61 -2.29 -2.04
C VAL A 78 -1.73 -1.35 -2.85
N ILE A 79 -0.54 -1.81 -3.22
CA ILE A 79 0.29 -1.13 -4.20
C ILE A 79 0.26 -1.91 -5.51
N LEU A 80 0.01 -1.20 -6.61
CA LEU A 80 0.20 -1.69 -7.96
C LEU A 80 1.44 -1.02 -8.55
N SER A 81 2.37 -1.81 -9.10
CA SER A 81 3.61 -1.31 -9.68
C SER A 81 3.87 -1.92 -11.03
N LYS A 82 4.22 -1.10 -12.04
CA LYS A 82 4.78 -1.62 -13.30
C LYS A 82 6.23 -2.06 -13.18
N LEU A 83 6.90 -1.62 -12.13
CA LEU A 83 8.28 -1.97 -11.82
C LEU A 83 8.29 -3.22 -10.93
N PRO A 84 9.28 -4.11 -11.08
CA PRO A 84 9.42 -5.27 -10.20
C PRO A 84 9.44 -4.86 -8.72
N LEU A 85 8.66 -5.57 -7.92
CA LEU A 85 8.67 -5.44 -6.46
C LEU A 85 9.87 -6.23 -5.94
N LEU A 86 10.81 -5.54 -5.29
CA LEU A 86 12.00 -6.17 -4.70
C LEU A 86 11.77 -6.65 -3.27
N GLU A 87 10.82 -6.01 -2.58
CA GLU A 87 10.49 -6.29 -1.20
C GLU A 87 9.08 -5.79 -0.94
N VAL A 88 8.28 -6.53 -0.17
CA VAL A 88 6.93 -6.15 0.24
C VAL A 88 6.76 -6.53 1.71
N PHE A 89 6.27 -5.60 2.53
CA PHE A 89 5.93 -5.89 3.92
C PHE A 89 4.83 -4.96 4.42
N ALA A 90 4.18 -5.36 5.52
CA ALA A 90 3.17 -4.56 6.20
C ALA A 90 3.77 -3.91 7.46
N ILE A 91 3.30 -2.70 7.78
CA ILE A 91 3.63 -1.97 9.01
C ILE A 91 2.36 -1.82 9.83
N SER A 92 2.33 -2.42 11.02
CA SER A 92 1.32 -2.10 12.03
C SER A 92 1.65 -0.74 12.64
N VAL A 93 0.71 0.21 12.58
CA VAL A 93 0.89 1.58 13.07
C VAL A 93 0.02 1.85 14.31
N SER A 94 0.35 2.89 15.08
CA SER A 94 -0.28 3.25 16.34
C SER A 94 -1.81 3.28 16.27
N GLU A 95 -2.44 2.56 17.22
CA GLU A 95 -3.90 2.43 17.42
C GLU A 95 -4.71 2.12 16.14
N SER A 96 -4.07 1.61 15.08
CA SER A 96 -4.72 1.24 13.84
C SER A 96 -4.95 -0.26 13.79
N ILE A 97 -6.16 -0.65 13.37
CA ILE A 97 -6.44 -2.03 12.95
C ILE A 97 -5.97 -2.28 11.51
N ARG A 98 -5.64 -1.22 10.76
CA ARG A 98 -5.19 -1.27 9.38
C ARG A 98 -3.68 -1.10 9.33
N GLU A 99 -3.04 -1.93 8.53
CA GLU A 99 -1.60 -1.84 8.30
C GLU A 99 -1.30 -0.90 7.11
N ALA A 100 -0.11 -0.34 7.10
CA ALA A 100 0.45 0.30 5.91
C ALA A 100 1.19 -0.74 5.07
N VAL A 101 0.98 -0.76 3.75
CA VAL A 101 1.79 -1.60 2.85
C VAL A 101 3.00 -0.83 2.42
N VAL A 102 4.17 -1.44 2.52
CA VAL A 102 5.39 -0.93 1.89
C VAL A 102 5.82 -1.86 0.77
N ALA A 103 6.22 -1.27 -0.35
CA ALA A 103 6.86 -1.93 -1.46
C ALA A 103 8.17 -1.22 -1.83
N LYS A 104 9.25 -1.98 -1.94
CA LYS A 104 10.52 -1.51 -2.48
C LYS A 104 10.53 -1.74 -3.98
N VAL A 105 10.81 -0.69 -4.75
CA VAL A 105 10.93 -0.79 -6.20
C VAL A 105 12.24 -0.15 -6.67
N GLN A 106 12.76 -0.68 -7.77
CA GLN A 106 13.93 -0.12 -8.45
C GLN A 106 13.46 0.79 -9.59
N ILE A 107 13.74 2.09 -9.51
CA ILE A 107 13.32 3.10 -10.50
C ILE A 107 14.39 3.30 -11.60
N GLY A 108 15.61 2.81 -11.39
CA GLY A 108 16.74 2.94 -12.31
C GLY A 108 17.43 1.63 -12.65
N SER A 109 18.57 1.70 -13.33
CA SER A 109 19.36 0.54 -13.76
C SER A 109 20.29 -0.04 -12.67
N ASN A 110 20.48 0.68 -11.56
CA ASN A 110 21.36 0.29 -10.46
C ASN A 110 20.57 0.11 -9.15
N LEU A 111 21.09 -0.74 -8.26
CA LEU A 111 20.46 -1.06 -6.98
C LEU A 111 20.36 0.14 -6.03
N GLU A 112 21.20 1.17 -6.26
CA GLU A 112 21.18 2.43 -5.51
C GLU A 112 19.96 3.30 -5.86
N SER A 113 19.28 3.02 -6.98
CA SER A 113 18.04 3.71 -7.39
C SER A 113 16.79 3.01 -6.88
N CYS A 114 16.81 2.56 -5.62
CA CYS A 114 15.64 2.00 -4.95
C CYS A 114 14.85 3.08 -4.22
N VAL A 115 13.52 2.94 -4.23
CA VAL A 115 12.59 3.80 -3.49
C VAL A 115 11.55 2.92 -2.80
N TYR A 116 11.20 3.27 -1.57
CA TYR A 116 10.05 2.66 -0.92
C TYR A 116 8.78 3.44 -1.23
N PHE A 117 7.72 2.74 -1.59
CA PHE A 117 6.37 3.29 -1.67
C PHE A 117 5.54 2.69 -0.56
N CYS A 118 4.87 3.55 0.20
CA CYS A 118 4.01 3.17 1.31
C CYS A 118 2.58 3.57 1.00
N ALA A 119 1.66 2.61 0.88
CA ALA A 119 0.23 2.86 0.81
C ALA A 119 -0.36 2.76 2.22
N HIS A 120 -0.93 3.84 2.69
CA HIS A 120 -1.52 3.90 4.02
C HIS A 120 -2.90 4.57 4.01
N HIS A 121 -3.74 4.15 4.94
CA HIS A 121 -5.04 4.75 5.22
C HIS A 121 -5.07 5.09 6.71
N THR A 122 -4.85 6.35 7.04
CA THR A 122 -4.74 6.80 8.43
C THR A 122 -6.12 6.89 9.10
N THR A 123 -6.13 7.17 10.41
CA THR A 123 -7.37 7.35 11.17
C THR A 123 -8.25 8.49 10.62
N ALA A 124 -9.47 8.14 10.26
CA ALA A 124 -10.47 9.08 9.74
C ALA A 124 -11.04 10.05 10.81
N TYR A 125 -11.85 10.99 10.34
CA TYR A 125 -12.59 12.00 11.11
C TYR A 125 -11.74 13.15 11.68
N GLN A 126 -12.32 14.34 11.61
CA GLN A 126 -11.72 15.59 12.07
C GLN A 126 -11.94 15.80 13.56
N THR A 127 -11.11 15.16 14.39
CA THR A 127 -11.02 15.44 15.82
C THR A 127 -9.58 15.75 16.23
N PRO A 128 -9.34 16.56 17.29
CA PRO A 128 -7.99 16.85 17.76
C PRO A 128 -7.20 15.59 18.16
N LYS A 129 -7.88 14.61 18.79
CA LYS A 129 -7.28 13.30 19.11
C LYS A 129 -6.83 12.58 17.84
N ASN A 130 -7.70 12.51 16.82
CA ASN A 130 -7.36 11.78 15.60
C ASN A 130 -6.26 12.48 14.80
N ALA A 131 -6.18 13.82 14.84
CA ALA A 131 -5.06 14.53 14.21
C ALA A 131 -3.71 14.15 14.83
N GLN A 132 -3.64 14.08 16.16
CA GLN A 132 -2.44 13.59 16.86
C GLN A 132 -2.14 12.13 16.50
N LEU A 133 -3.17 11.30 16.39
CA LEU A 133 -3.01 9.90 16.03
C LEU A 133 -2.51 9.73 14.58
N ARG A 134 -3.04 10.47 13.61
CA ARG A 134 -2.55 10.46 12.22
C ARG A 134 -1.08 10.87 12.14
N ALA A 135 -0.70 11.92 12.88
CA ALA A 135 0.69 12.34 12.97
C ALA A 135 1.59 11.23 13.54
N GLN A 136 1.12 10.53 14.57
CA GLN A 136 1.86 9.38 15.11
C GLN A 136 1.94 8.23 14.10
N GLN A 137 0.85 7.89 13.42
CA GLN A 137 0.83 6.83 12.41
C GLN A 137 1.80 7.09 11.25
N ILE A 138 1.91 8.33 10.78
CA ILE A 138 2.88 8.71 9.75
C ILE A 138 4.31 8.64 10.30
N ARG A 139 4.55 9.10 11.55
CA ARG A 139 5.86 8.98 12.20
C ARG A 139 6.29 7.54 12.37
N ASP A 140 5.40 6.63 12.75
CA ASP A 140 5.73 5.20 12.88
C ASP A 140 6.27 4.63 11.55
N ILE A 141 5.69 5.05 10.42
CA ILE A 141 6.16 4.68 9.08
C ILE A 141 7.53 5.32 8.80
N VAL A 142 7.70 6.61 9.05
CA VAL A 142 8.95 7.34 8.82
C VAL A 142 10.09 6.76 9.66
N ASP A 143 9.86 6.53 10.95
CA ASP A 143 10.84 5.99 11.89
C ASP A 143 11.31 4.59 11.49
N LEU A 144 10.43 3.79 10.87
CA LEU A 144 10.80 2.49 10.32
C LEU A 144 11.60 2.60 9.01
N LEU A 145 11.22 3.50 8.11
CA LEU A 145 11.82 3.59 6.76
C LEU A 145 13.11 4.41 6.72
N GLN A 146 13.23 5.45 7.54
CA GLN A 146 14.37 6.36 7.57
C GLN A 146 15.72 5.65 7.81
N PRO A 147 15.84 4.66 8.72
CA PRO A 147 17.10 3.94 8.94
C PRO A 147 17.64 3.20 7.72
N TYR A 148 16.81 2.88 6.72
CA TYR A 148 17.27 2.24 5.49
C TYR A 148 18.04 3.19 4.57
N GLY A 149 18.00 4.51 4.80
CA GLY A 149 18.74 5.49 4.02
C GLY A 149 18.31 5.60 2.55
N LEU A 150 17.13 5.09 2.21
CA LEU A 150 16.55 5.17 0.86
C LEU A 150 15.43 6.21 0.83
N PRO A 151 15.19 6.88 -0.32
CA PRO A 151 14.01 7.70 -0.50
C PRO A 151 12.74 6.88 -0.31
N PHE A 152 11.70 7.50 0.24
CA PHE A 152 10.40 6.88 0.36
C PHE A 152 9.26 7.86 0.07
N VAL A 153 8.13 7.32 -0.38
CA VAL A 153 6.90 8.05 -0.66
C VAL A 153 5.78 7.41 0.16
N ILE A 154 5.10 8.21 0.98
CA ILE A 154 3.88 7.80 1.69
C ILE A 154 2.69 8.36 0.91
N MET A 155 1.74 7.51 0.54
CA MET A 155 0.59 7.86 -0.29
C MET A 155 -0.68 7.13 0.18
N GLY A 156 -1.82 7.66 -0.25
CA GLY A 156 -3.14 7.09 0.02
C GLY A 156 -4.08 8.10 0.69
N ASP A 157 -5.13 7.58 1.32
CA ASP A 157 -6.07 8.36 2.11
C ASP A 157 -5.49 8.66 3.50
N LEU A 158 -4.69 9.72 3.56
CA LEU A 158 -4.05 10.18 4.79
C LEU A 158 -4.98 10.97 5.71
N ASN A 159 -6.25 11.18 5.33
CA ASN A 159 -7.27 11.87 6.15
C ASN A 159 -6.79 13.17 6.84
N LEU A 160 -5.89 13.92 6.21
CA LEU A 160 -5.40 15.19 6.77
C LEU A 160 -6.52 16.22 6.66
N HIS A 161 -6.85 16.87 7.77
CA HIS A 161 -7.99 17.77 7.88
C HIS A 161 -7.61 19.17 8.36
N TYR A 162 -6.47 19.32 9.02
CA TYR A 162 -5.98 20.59 9.54
C TYR A 162 -4.67 20.98 8.85
N ASP A 163 -4.47 22.27 8.57
CA ASP A 163 -3.26 22.78 7.90
C ASP A 163 -1.95 22.39 8.61
N PHE A 164 -1.97 22.27 9.94
CA PHE A 164 -0.77 21.85 10.69
C PHE A 164 -0.36 20.41 10.39
N GLU A 165 -1.24 19.60 9.82
CA GLU A 165 -0.96 18.21 9.44
C GLU A 165 -0.18 18.13 8.13
N ASP A 166 -0.08 19.20 7.34
CA ASP A 166 0.74 19.24 6.12
C ASP A 166 2.25 19.16 6.41
N GLY A 167 2.65 19.49 7.64
CA GLY A 167 4.05 19.49 8.09
C GLY A 167 4.50 18.21 8.79
N ILE A 168 3.70 17.15 8.77
CA ILE A 168 4.03 15.85 9.38
C ILE A 168 5.14 15.14 8.60
#